data_AF-A0A7D7A2V3-F1
#
_entry.id   AF-A0A7D7A2V3-F1
#
_cell.length_a   1.000
_cell.length_b   1.000
_cell.length_c   1.000
_cell.angle_alpha   90.00
_cell.angle_beta   90.00
_cell.angle_gamma   90.00
#
_symmetry.space_group_name_H-M   'P 1'
#
loop_
_entity.id
_entity.type
_entity.pdbx_description
1 polymer ?
#
loop_
_entity_poly.entity_id
_entity_poly.type
_entity_poly.pdbx_seq_one_letter_code
_entity_poly.pdbx_strand_id
1 'polypeptide(L)'
;MNKKLFNIEVEEIKIKESFKGNHSINKNFPITRLDKERYLLNGQILKRENIIILNCKDIEDNKFIKPSSKSFINREILHTILKPIIDEKSRYIATPRNWTYFHFAKDNKMKVIIDGSMGFNTKYFEKLVILNTCGMHNKEIIKRGREFKKFLKSFHNVASKYLSFYINWFVITLEETNISLVLLKKFITGQKQLRVEDFKIVNYRGDIFRDANFCDETVCEF
;
A
#
# COMPACT_ATOMS: atom_id res chain seq x y z
N MET A 1 10.06 -9.92 15.86
CA MET A 1 8.60 -9.64 15.70
C MET A 1 8.47 -8.41 14.83
N ASN A 2 7.65 -8.43 13.76
CA ASN A 2 7.38 -7.19 13.02
C ASN A 2 6.69 -6.20 13.97
N LYS A 3 7.19 -4.97 14.03
CA LYS A 3 6.60 -3.89 14.85
C LYS A 3 5.16 -3.68 14.41
N LYS A 4 4.23 -3.79 15.36
CA LYS A 4 2.81 -3.46 15.12
C LYS A 4 2.67 -1.94 15.01
N LEU A 5 1.76 -1.50 14.14
CA LEU A 5 1.46 -0.10 13.88
C LEU A 5 0.58 0.47 15.00
N PHE A 6 0.88 1.69 15.47
CA PHE A 6 0.17 2.32 16.58
C PHE A 6 -0.59 3.59 16.15
N ASN A 7 -1.91 3.64 16.36
CA ASN A 7 -2.76 4.77 15.92
C ASN A 7 -2.63 5.05 14.41
N ILE A 8 -3.32 4.24 13.61
CA ILE A 8 -3.01 4.16 12.19
C ILE A 8 -3.86 5.08 11.33
N GLU A 9 -3.28 5.53 10.23
CA GLU A 9 -3.98 6.12 9.09
C GLU A 9 -4.06 5.08 7.96
N VAL A 10 -5.18 5.06 7.25
CA VAL A 10 -5.46 4.10 6.17
C VAL A 10 -5.94 4.83 4.93
N GLU A 11 -5.46 4.39 3.77
CA GLU A 11 -6.00 4.73 2.46
C GLU A 11 -6.28 3.48 1.63
N GLU A 12 -7.36 3.54 0.84
CA GLU A 12 -7.74 2.51 -0.12
C GLU A 12 -7.27 2.84 -1.53
N ILE A 13 -6.15 2.27 -1.94
CA ILE A 13 -5.69 2.42 -3.31
C ILE A 13 -6.45 1.43 -4.20
N LYS A 14 -7.30 1.97 -5.08
CA LYS A 14 -8.02 1.19 -6.10
C LYS A 14 -7.25 1.18 -7.42
N ILE A 15 -6.96 -0.03 -7.93
CA ILE A 15 -6.38 -0.26 -9.27
C ILE A 15 -7.25 -1.23 -10.05
N LYS A 16 -7.32 -1.11 -11.38
CA LYS A 16 -8.07 -2.06 -12.22
C LYS A 16 -7.28 -3.34 -12.43
N GLU A 17 -7.92 -4.50 -12.21
CA GLU A 17 -7.30 -5.81 -12.40
C GLU A 17 -6.77 -5.99 -13.82
N SER A 18 -5.52 -6.40 -14.00
CA SER A 18 -4.83 -6.54 -15.28
C SER A 18 -4.31 -7.96 -15.49
N PHE A 19 -4.64 -8.53 -16.65
CA PHE A 19 -4.29 -9.90 -17.05
C PHE A 19 -3.01 -9.99 -17.90
N LYS A 20 -2.20 -8.93 -17.94
CA LYS A 20 -0.94 -8.89 -18.71
C LYS A 20 -0.06 -10.09 -18.36
N GLY A 21 0.53 -10.74 -19.36
CA GLY A 21 1.43 -11.89 -19.15
C GLY A 21 0.74 -13.20 -18.76
N ASN A 22 -0.59 -13.32 -18.89
CA ASN A 22 -1.30 -14.62 -18.80
C ASN A 22 -1.35 -15.38 -20.14
N HIS A 23 -0.86 -14.79 -21.23
CA HIS A 23 -0.90 -15.38 -22.58
C HIS A 23 0.01 -16.59 -22.80
N SER A 24 0.97 -16.86 -21.90
CA SER A 24 2.05 -17.84 -22.16
C SER A 24 1.84 -19.25 -21.59
N ILE A 25 0.87 -19.46 -20.68
CA ILE A 25 0.76 -20.74 -19.95
C ILE A 25 -0.42 -21.60 -20.44
N ASN A 26 -1.39 -21.03 -21.17
CA ASN A 26 -2.48 -21.80 -21.77
C ASN A 26 -2.80 -21.21 -23.14
N LYS A 27 -2.56 -21.95 -24.24
CA LYS A 27 -2.94 -21.51 -25.60
C LYS A 27 -4.46 -21.30 -25.73
N ASN A 28 -5.24 -21.92 -24.83
CA ASN A 28 -6.68 -21.73 -24.67
C ASN A 28 -7.01 -20.71 -23.56
N PHE A 29 -6.23 -19.65 -23.36
CA PHE A 29 -6.60 -18.60 -22.42
C PHE A 29 -7.80 -17.83 -23.00
N PRO A 30 -9.03 -17.99 -22.48
CA PRO A 30 -10.23 -17.50 -23.14
C PRO A 30 -10.48 -16.02 -22.87
N ILE A 31 -9.44 -15.28 -22.45
CA ILE A 31 -9.54 -13.87 -22.06
C ILE A 31 -9.12 -12.99 -23.24
N THR A 32 -10.10 -12.47 -23.96
CA THR A 32 -9.89 -11.42 -24.97
C THR A 32 -10.24 -10.08 -24.36
N ARG A 33 -9.25 -9.19 -24.24
CA ARG A 33 -9.51 -7.82 -23.79
C ARG A 33 -10.33 -7.10 -24.86
N LEU A 34 -11.51 -6.62 -24.48
CA LEU A 34 -12.38 -5.86 -25.37
C LEU A 34 -12.05 -4.36 -25.31
N ASP A 35 -11.91 -3.82 -24.08
CA ASP A 35 -11.57 -2.41 -23.87
C ASP A 35 -10.81 -2.20 -22.54
N LYS A 36 -10.83 -0.98 -21.99
CA LYS A 36 -10.19 -0.66 -20.69
C LYS A 36 -10.95 -1.24 -19.48
N GLU A 37 -12.24 -1.49 -19.60
CA GLU A 37 -13.17 -1.84 -18.52
C GLU A 37 -13.75 -3.25 -18.63
N ARG A 38 -13.63 -3.93 -19.78
CA ARG A 38 -14.28 -5.20 -20.07
C ARG A 38 -13.34 -6.21 -20.72
N TYR A 39 -13.63 -7.48 -20.48
CA TYR A 39 -12.97 -8.62 -21.11
C TYR A 39 -13.99 -9.70 -21.44
N LEU A 40 -13.74 -10.44 -22.52
CA LEU A 40 -14.48 -11.64 -22.86
C LEU A 40 -13.84 -12.82 -22.12
N LEU A 41 -14.62 -13.67 -21.46
CA LEU A 41 -14.19 -14.93 -20.88
C LEU A 41 -15.22 -15.98 -21.22
N ASN A 42 -14.83 -17.06 -21.92
CA ASN A 42 -15.73 -18.14 -22.33
C ASN A 42 -17.01 -17.64 -23.03
N GLY A 43 -16.88 -16.64 -23.92
CA GLY A 43 -18.02 -16.03 -24.63
C GLY A 43 -18.85 -15.03 -23.82
N GLN A 44 -18.55 -14.84 -22.53
CA GLN A 44 -19.24 -13.86 -21.67
C GLN A 44 -18.44 -12.57 -21.52
N ILE A 45 -19.11 -11.42 -21.62
CA ILE A 45 -18.50 -10.11 -21.41
C ILE A 45 -18.55 -9.78 -19.92
N LEU A 46 -17.38 -9.71 -19.29
CA LEU A 46 -17.22 -9.42 -17.87
C LEU A 46 -16.57 -8.05 -17.68
N LYS A 47 -16.96 -7.35 -16.60
CA LYS A 47 -16.35 -6.09 -16.20
C LYS A 47 -15.10 -6.36 -15.38
N ARG A 48 -14.04 -5.57 -15.62
CA ARG A 48 -12.81 -5.59 -14.84
C ARG A 48 -13.06 -5.06 -13.44
N GLU A 49 -12.77 -5.91 -12.47
CA GLU A 49 -12.85 -5.58 -11.06
C GLU A 49 -11.72 -4.64 -10.64
N ASN A 50 -11.94 -3.92 -9.55
CA ASN A 50 -10.88 -3.18 -8.88
C ASN A 50 -10.17 -4.12 -7.91
N ILE A 51 -8.85 -4.07 -7.84
CA ILE A 51 -8.11 -4.61 -6.71
C ILE A 51 -7.91 -3.46 -5.74
N ILE A 52 -8.28 -3.71 -4.49
CA ILE A 52 -8.10 -2.77 -3.40
C ILE A 52 -6.80 -3.11 -2.69
N ILE A 53 -5.96 -2.11 -2.49
CA ILE A 53 -4.70 -2.22 -1.76
C ILE A 53 -4.85 -1.33 -0.54
N LEU A 54 -4.62 -1.92 0.63
CA LEU A 54 -4.56 -1.19 1.88
C LEU A 54 -3.18 -0.56 2.00
N ASN A 55 -3.17 0.75 2.13
CA ASN A 55 -1.99 1.55 2.40
C ASN A 55 -2.17 2.11 3.81
N CYS A 56 -1.32 1.72 4.75
CA CYS A 56 -1.41 2.10 6.16
C CYS A 56 -0.10 2.75 6.64
N LYS A 57 -0.20 3.76 7.49
CA LYS A 57 0.95 4.30 8.24
C LYS A 57 0.56 4.53 9.68
N ASP A 58 1.52 4.59 10.58
CA ASP A 58 1.30 5.07 11.93
C ASP A 58 1.90 6.45 12.17
N ILE A 59 1.83 6.93 13.41
CA ILE A 59 2.35 8.24 13.82
C ILE A 59 3.88 8.34 13.76
N GLU A 60 4.59 7.22 13.74
CA GLU A 60 6.05 7.14 13.64
C GLU A 60 6.51 6.87 12.19
N ASP A 61 5.59 7.02 11.22
CA ASP A 61 5.79 6.70 9.81
C ASP A 61 6.18 5.23 9.54
N ASN A 62 5.87 4.29 10.45
CA ASN A 62 5.94 2.87 10.13
C ASN A 62 4.89 2.54 9.07
N LYS A 63 5.30 1.86 7.99
CA LYS A 63 4.50 1.71 6.77
C LYS A 63 4.04 0.27 6.60
N PHE A 64 2.81 0.11 6.13
CA PHE A 64 2.29 -1.18 5.67
C PHE A 64 1.54 -0.96 4.36
N ILE A 65 1.79 -1.78 3.35
CA ILE A 65 1.05 -1.74 2.10
C ILE A 65 0.84 -3.16 1.60
N LYS A 66 -0.42 -3.54 1.32
CA LYS A 66 -0.74 -4.91 0.92
C LYS A 66 -2.02 -4.96 0.06
N PRO A 67 -2.07 -5.83 -0.97
CA PRO A 67 -3.33 -6.15 -1.64
C PRO A 67 -4.32 -6.74 -0.62
N SER A 68 -5.58 -6.35 -0.70
CA SER A 68 -6.60 -6.74 0.28
C SER A 68 -7.70 -7.59 -0.33
N SER A 69 -8.39 -7.06 -1.33
CA SER A 69 -9.56 -7.70 -1.91
C SER A 69 -9.81 -7.28 -3.35
N LYS A 70 -10.74 -7.98 -4.00
CA LYS A 70 -11.35 -7.56 -5.26
C LYS A 70 -12.67 -6.85 -4.99
N SER A 71 -12.92 -5.80 -5.74
CA SER A 71 -14.13 -4.97 -5.81
C SER A 71 -14.47 -4.16 -4.54
N PHE A 72 -14.55 -4.77 -3.37
CA PHE A 72 -14.93 -4.12 -2.11
C PHE A 72 -14.18 -4.68 -0.89
N ILE A 73 -14.11 -3.90 0.18
CA ILE A 73 -13.57 -4.33 1.48
C ILE A 73 -14.74 -4.54 2.43
N ASN A 74 -14.81 -5.72 3.06
CA ASN A 74 -15.78 -6.03 4.10
C ASN A 74 -15.11 -6.17 5.48
N ARG A 75 -15.93 -6.37 6.52
CA ARG A 75 -15.48 -6.44 7.91
C ARG A 75 -14.48 -7.58 8.15
N GLU A 76 -14.72 -8.75 7.57
CA GLU A 76 -13.86 -9.93 7.72
C GLU A 76 -12.48 -9.72 7.11
N ILE A 77 -12.43 -9.11 5.91
CA ILE A 77 -11.18 -8.76 5.23
C ILE A 77 -10.38 -7.76 6.06
N LEU A 78 -11.03 -6.73 6.61
CA LEU A 78 -10.37 -5.78 7.51
C LEU A 78 -9.79 -6.48 8.73
N HIS A 79 -10.55 -7.34 9.40
CA HIS A 79 -10.05 -8.09 10.56
C HIS A 79 -8.89 -9.00 10.20
N THR A 80 -8.93 -9.67 9.05
CA THR A 80 -7.85 -10.56 8.61
C THR A 80 -6.56 -9.80 8.34
N ILE A 81 -6.64 -8.59 7.79
CA ILE A 81 -5.45 -7.83 7.36
C ILE A 81 -4.94 -6.88 8.43
N LEU A 82 -5.83 -6.13 9.07
CA LEU A 82 -5.47 -5.05 9.98
C LEU A 82 -5.23 -5.53 11.42
N LYS A 83 -6.01 -6.49 11.92
CA LYS A 83 -5.88 -6.96 13.31
C LYS A 83 -4.48 -7.52 13.64
N PRO A 84 -3.81 -8.27 12.75
CA PRO A 84 -2.47 -8.77 13.04
C PRO A 84 -1.39 -7.68 13.08
N ILE A 85 -1.61 -6.55 12.40
CA ILE A 85 -0.60 -5.50 12.23
C ILE A 85 -0.82 -4.29 13.12
N ILE A 86 -2.01 -4.12 13.70
CA ILE A 86 -2.33 -3.00 14.59
C ILE A 86 -2.00 -3.36 16.04
N ASP A 87 -1.39 -2.44 16.75
CA ASP A 87 -1.16 -2.54 18.18
C ASP A 87 -2.48 -2.45 18.95
N GLU A 88 -2.70 -3.36 19.91
CA GLU A 88 -3.95 -3.46 20.68
C GLU A 88 -4.23 -2.24 21.54
N LYS A 89 -3.22 -1.42 21.83
CA LYS A 89 -3.35 -0.15 22.57
C LYS A 89 -3.72 1.02 21.65
N SER A 90 -3.84 0.79 20.34
CA SER A 90 -4.22 1.84 19.39
C SER A 90 -5.56 2.45 19.79
N ARG A 91 -5.59 3.78 19.88
CA ARG A 91 -6.74 4.56 20.32
C ARG A 91 -7.66 4.91 19.16
N TYR A 92 -7.10 5.04 17.96
CA TYR A 92 -7.86 5.42 16.78
C TYR A 92 -7.35 4.79 15.49
N ILE A 93 -8.24 4.78 14.50
CA ILE A 93 -7.95 4.47 13.11
C ILE A 93 -8.52 5.60 12.24
N ALA A 94 -7.67 6.29 11.48
CA ALA A 94 -8.10 7.27 10.49
C ALA A 94 -8.29 6.59 9.14
N THR A 95 -9.43 6.84 8.49
CA THR A 95 -9.88 6.00 7.37
C THR A 95 -10.34 6.85 6.19
N PRO A 96 -10.38 6.28 4.97
CA PRO A 96 -11.11 6.90 3.89
C PRO A 96 -12.62 6.89 4.22
N ARG A 97 -13.42 7.48 3.32
CA ARG A 97 -14.88 7.52 3.40
C ARG A 97 -15.52 6.13 3.17
N ASN A 98 -15.28 5.19 4.08
CA ASN A 98 -15.79 3.82 4.07
C ASN A 98 -16.26 3.40 5.49
N TRP A 99 -17.54 3.04 5.62
CA TRP A 99 -18.16 2.68 6.89
C TRP A 99 -17.76 1.32 7.43
N THR A 100 -17.18 0.44 6.63
CA THR A 100 -16.70 -0.86 7.10
C THR A 100 -15.67 -0.71 8.22
N TYR A 101 -14.88 0.37 8.21
CA TYR A 101 -13.92 0.65 9.28
C TYR A 101 -14.55 1.08 10.59
N PHE A 102 -15.77 1.64 10.59
CA PHE A 102 -16.49 1.92 11.83
C PHE A 102 -16.76 0.63 12.60
N HIS A 103 -17.23 -0.41 11.92
CA HIS A 103 -17.47 -1.71 12.54
C HIS A 103 -16.17 -2.33 13.05
N PHE A 104 -15.10 -2.26 12.26
CA PHE A 104 -13.78 -2.69 12.70
C PHE A 104 -13.30 -1.95 13.96
N ALA A 105 -13.43 -0.62 13.99
CA ALA A 105 -13.03 0.19 15.14
C ALA A 105 -13.86 -0.14 16.39
N LYS A 106 -15.18 -0.30 16.24
CA LYS A 106 -16.08 -0.73 17.32
C LYS A 106 -15.66 -2.07 17.92
N ASP A 107 -15.35 -3.05 17.08
CA ASP A 107 -14.94 -4.39 17.54
C ASP A 107 -13.64 -4.39 18.33
N ASN A 108 -12.73 -3.47 18.00
CA ASN A 108 -11.42 -3.36 18.61
C ASN A 108 -11.33 -2.24 19.67
N LYS A 109 -12.47 -1.68 20.09
CA LYS A 109 -12.56 -0.60 21.10
C LYS A 109 -11.73 0.65 20.73
N MET A 110 -11.65 0.96 19.44
CA MET A 110 -10.93 2.12 18.90
C MET A 110 -11.93 3.20 18.47
N LYS A 111 -11.49 4.46 18.44
CA LYS A 111 -12.21 5.53 17.74
C LYS A 111 -11.92 5.47 16.24
N VAL A 112 -12.88 5.86 15.42
CA VAL A 112 -12.67 6.01 13.97
C VAL A 112 -12.63 7.49 13.61
N ILE A 113 -11.58 7.90 12.91
CA ILE A 113 -11.46 9.25 12.36
C ILE A 113 -11.86 9.18 10.88
N ILE A 114 -12.98 9.79 10.51
CA ILE A 114 -13.53 9.74 9.14
C ILE A 114 -13.56 11.15 8.55
N ASP A 115 -13.27 11.26 7.25
CA ASP A 115 -13.44 12.50 6.48
C ASP A 115 -14.87 13.08 6.63
N GLY A 116 -14.94 14.31 7.15
CA GLY A 116 -16.18 14.96 7.59
C GLY A 116 -17.04 15.59 6.51
N SER A 117 -16.70 15.45 5.22
CA SER A 117 -17.50 15.94 4.09
C SER A 117 -18.84 15.20 3.86
N MET A 118 -19.20 14.27 4.75
CA MET A 118 -20.51 13.62 4.79
C MET A 118 -21.47 14.48 5.62
N GLY A 119 -22.58 14.94 5.03
CA GLY A 119 -23.71 15.52 5.77
C GLY A 119 -24.36 14.48 6.67
N PHE A 120 -23.80 14.25 7.85
CA PHE A 120 -24.10 13.12 8.73
C PHE A 120 -24.75 13.57 10.03
N ASN A 121 -25.64 12.73 10.59
CA ASN A 121 -26.17 12.89 11.94
C ASN A 121 -25.21 12.26 12.94
N THR A 122 -24.28 13.05 13.48
CA THR A 122 -23.24 12.62 14.41
C THR A 122 -23.79 12.09 15.74
N LYS A 123 -25.03 12.44 16.12
CA LYS A 123 -25.64 12.06 17.41
C LYS A 123 -25.63 10.55 17.68
N TYR A 124 -25.76 9.72 16.65
CA TYR A 124 -25.76 8.26 16.79
C TYR A 124 -24.37 7.65 17.02
N PHE A 125 -23.30 8.40 16.72
CA PHE A 125 -21.94 7.87 16.63
C PHE A 125 -20.90 8.68 17.40
N GLU A 126 -21.30 9.78 18.06
CA GLU A 126 -20.44 10.76 18.75
C GLU A 126 -19.39 10.15 19.69
N LYS A 127 -19.68 9.00 20.32
CA LYS A 127 -18.74 8.35 21.24
C LYS A 127 -17.59 7.62 20.54
N LEU A 128 -17.77 7.22 19.28
CA LEU A 128 -16.83 6.37 18.52
C LEU A 128 -16.26 7.05 17.28
N VAL A 129 -16.97 8.03 16.70
CA VAL A 129 -16.57 8.72 15.46
C VAL A 129 -16.03 10.10 15.78
N ILE A 130 -14.84 10.40 15.26
CA ILE A 130 -14.25 11.72 15.22
C ILE A 130 -14.26 12.19 13.76
N LEU A 131 -14.74 13.41 13.51
CA LEU A 131 -14.70 13.98 12.17
C LEU A 131 -13.33 14.61 11.90
N ASN A 132 -12.72 14.29 10.76
CA ASN A 132 -11.48 14.91 10.30
C ASN A 132 -11.77 16.30 9.68
N THR A 133 -12.24 17.25 10.49
CA THR A 133 -12.62 18.60 10.03
C THR A 133 -11.42 19.45 9.59
N CYS A 134 -10.25 19.22 10.19
CA CYS A 134 -9.01 19.91 9.83
C CYS A 134 -8.35 19.36 8.55
N GLY A 135 -8.81 18.22 8.02
CA GLY A 135 -8.26 17.59 6.82
C GLY A 135 -6.78 17.18 6.95
N MET A 136 -6.25 17.10 8.18
CA MET A 136 -4.85 16.74 8.41
C MET A 136 -4.63 15.23 8.34
N HIS A 137 -5.58 14.44 8.85
CA HIS A 137 -5.47 12.99 8.79
C HIS A 137 -5.55 12.48 7.35
N ASN A 138 -4.82 11.40 7.07
CA ASN A 138 -4.73 10.72 5.79
C ASN A 138 -4.10 11.54 4.64
N LYS A 139 -3.70 12.81 4.83
CA LYS A 139 -3.17 13.63 3.74
C LYS A 139 -1.92 13.02 3.10
N GLU A 140 -0.97 12.59 3.92
CA GLU A 140 0.28 11.98 3.46
C GLU A 140 0.05 10.59 2.88
N ILE A 141 -0.85 9.81 3.49
CA ILE A 141 -1.11 8.45 3.03
C ILE A 141 -1.86 8.42 1.69
N ILE A 142 -2.71 9.42 1.44
CA ILE A 142 -3.32 9.68 0.13
C ILE A 142 -2.25 10.10 -0.89
N LYS A 143 -1.31 10.96 -0.51
CA LYS A 143 -0.18 11.35 -1.38
C LYS A 143 0.64 10.12 -1.79
N ARG A 144 1.02 9.27 -0.83
CA ARG A 144 1.73 8.01 -1.07
C ARG A 144 0.93 7.08 -2.00
N GLY A 145 -0.39 7.01 -1.82
CA GLY A 145 -1.26 6.23 -2.70
C GLY A 145 -1.26 6.74 -4.15
N ARG A 146 -1.19 8.06 -4.37
CA ARG A 146 -1.06 8.66 -5.71
C ARG A 146 0.32 8.38 -6.31
N GLU A 147 1.38 8.45 -5.51
CA GLU A 147 2.75 8.11 -5.92
C GLU A 147 2.87 6.65 -6.34
N PHE A 148 2.27 5.72 -5.57
CA PHE A 148 2.23 4.32 -5.95
C PHE A 148 1.51 4.11 -7.29
N LYS A 149 0.38 4.78 -7.54
CA LYS A 149 -0.29 4.73 -8.85
C LYS A 149 0.58 5.27 -9.98
N LYS A 150 1.39 6.31 -9.74
CA LYS A 150 2.36 6.83 -10.72
C LYS A 150 3.49 5.84 -10.96
N PHE A 151 4.03 5.23 -9.90
CA PHE A 151 5.03 4.17 -9.98
C PHE A 151 4.54 3.00 -10.84
N LEU A 152 3.31 2.52 -10.65
CA LEU A 152 2.76 1.44 -11.49
C LEU A 152 2.65 1.81 -12.99
N LYS A 153 2.51 3.11 -13.32
CA LYS A 153 2.43 3.57 -14.72
C LYS A 153 3.77 3.45 -15.45
N SER A 154 4.92 3.50 -14.76
CA SER A 154 6.23 3.34 -15.42
C SER A 154 6.43 1.96 -16.04
N PHE A 155 5.64 0.96 -15.62
CA PHE A 155 5.68 -0.40 -16.17
C PHE A 155 4.63 -0.66 -17.28
N HIS A 156 4.05 0.41 -17.84
CA HIS A 156 2.94 0.34 -18.81
C HIS A 156 1.76 -0.49 -18.31
N ASN A 157 1.39 -0.27 -17.03
CA ASN A 157 0.45 -1.07 -16.25
C ASN A 157 0.96 -2.49 -15.95
N VAL A 158 0.80 -2.87 -14.69
CA VAL A 158 1.31 -4.11 -14.12
C VAL A 158 0.31 -5.26 -14.25
N ALA A 159 0.79 -6.49 -14.33
CA ALA A 159 -0.04 -7.67 -14.19
C ALA A 159 -0.45 -7.81 -12.72
N SER A 160 -1.74 -7.97 -12.45
CA SER A 160 -2.27 -8.02 -11.08
C SER A 160 -1.74 -9.21 -10.27
N LYS A 161 -1.39 -10.32 -10.94
CA LYS A 161 -0.76 -11.48 -10.31
C LYS A 161 0.58 -11.18 -9.64
N TYR A 162 1.28 -10.12 -10.07
CA TYR A 162 2.58 -9.71 -9.51
C TYR A 162 2.47 -8.46 -8.65
N LEU A 163 1.26 -8.06 -8.24
CA LEU A 163 1.06 -6.80 -7.51
C LEU A 163 1.86 -6.71 -6.21
N SER A 164 1.95 -7.81 -5.45
CA SER A 164 2.77 -7.87 -4.23
C SER A 164 4.26 -7.57 -4.51
N PHE A 165 4.77 -8.00 -5.67
CA PHE A 165 6.15 -7.75 -6.07
C PHE A 165 6.39 -6.27 -6.38
N TYR A 166 5.47 -5.63 -7.11
CA TYR A 166 5.55 -4.18 -7.36
C TYR A 166 5.39 -3.35 -6.08
N ILE A 167 4.58 -3.83 -5.13
CA ILE A 167 4.46 -3.20 -3.81
C ILE A 167 5.80 -3.26 -3.08
N ASN A 168 6.47 -4.42 -3.05
CA ASN A 168 7.78 -4.55 -2.41
C ASN A 168 8.81 -3.61 -3.06
N TRP A 169 8.83 -3.53 -4.39
CA TRP A 169 9.68 -2.57 -5.09
C TRP A 169 9.37 -1.12 -4.72
N PHE A 170 8.09 -0.76 -4.68
CA PHE A 170 7.69 0.58 -4.27
C PHE A 170 8.13 0.89 -2.84
N VAL A 171 7.98 -0.04 -1.90
CA VAL A 171 8.45 0.14 -0.51
C VAL A 171 9.95 0.42 -0.49
N ILE A 172 10.74 -0.31 -1.26
CA ILE A 172 12.18 -0.06 -1.39
C ILE A 172 12.45 1.37 -1.92
N THR A 173 11.62 1.89 -2.84
CA THR A 173 11.79 3.26 -3.35
C THR A 173 11.41 4.37 -2.38
N LEU A 174 10.75 4.04 -1.25
CA LEU A 174 10.43 4.99 -0.18
C LEU A 174 11.59 5.16 0.82
N GLU A 175 12.52 4.20 0.86
CA GLU A 175 13.73 4.26 1.66
C GLU A 175 14.78 5.08 0.90
N GLU A 176 14.70 6.42 0.99
CA GLU A 176 15.51 7.36 0.19
C GLU A 176 16.95 7.54 0.68
N THR A 177 17.37 6.85 1.75
CA THR A 177 18.65 7.08 2.42
C THR A 177 19.86 6.45 1.74
N ASN A 178 19.66 5.58 0.74
CA ASN A 178 20.75 4.82 0.12
C ASN A 178 20.85 5.06 -1.40
N ILE A 179 22.03 5.52 -1.86
CA ILE A 179 22.35 5.77 -3.28
C ILE A 179 22.07 4.54 -4.16
N SER A 180 22.30 3.33 -3.64
CA SER A 180 22.01 2.08 -4.33
C SER A 180 20.51 1.90 -4.59
N LEU A 181 19.66 2.36 -3.68
CA LEU A 181 18.21 2.32 -3.84
C LEU A 181 17.72 3.35 -4.86
N VAL A 182 18.39 4.51 -4.93
CA VAL A 182 18.15 5.51 -5.99
C VAL A 182 18.53 4.95 -7.37
N LEU A 183 19.66 4.25 -7.48
CA LEU A 183 20.08 3.59 -8.72
C LEU A 183 19.12 2.45 -9.10
N LEU A 184 18.72 1.62 -8.12
CA LEU A 184 17.73 0.56 -8.31
C LEU A 184 16.38 1.12 -8.78
N LYS A 185 15.92 2.24 -8.21
CA LYS A 185 14.70 2.95 -8.64
C LYS A 185 14.79 3.38 -10.10
N LYS A 186 15.91 3.98 -10.53
CA LYS A 186 16.14 4.39 -11.93
C LYS A 186 16.17 3.19 -12.89
N PHE A 187 16.77 2.08 -12.46
CA PHE A 187 16.80 0.82 -13.20
C PHE A 187 15.41 0.21 -13.39
N ILE A 188 14.72 -0.01 -12.27
CA ILE A 188 13.41 -0.66 -12.23
C ILE A 188 12.37 0.14 -13.04
N THR A 189 12.45 1.46 -13.00
CA THR A 189 11.53 2.34 -13.74
C THR A 189 11.88 2.53 -15.22
N GLY A 190 12.98 1.93 -15.70
CA GLY A 190 13.46 2.07 -17.07
C GLY A 190 13.97 3.47 -17.42
N GLN A 191 14.16 4.34 -16.42
CA GLN A 191 14.70 5.69 -16.61
C GLN A 191 16.20 5.67 -16.93
N LYS A 192 16.90 4.60 -16.56
CA LYS A 192 18.30 4.40 -16.86
C LYS A 192 18.60 2.91 -17.03
N GLN A 193 19.23 2.53 -18.13
CA GLN A 193 19.90 1.23 -18.21
C GLN A 193 21.17 1.32 -17.37
N LEU A 194 21.26 0.49 -16.32
CA LEU A 194 22.45 0.46 -15.48
C LEU A 194 23.64 -0.10 -16.26
N ARG A 195 24.77 0.59 -16.18
CA ARG A 195 26.06 0.19 -16.75
C ARG A 195 26.98 -0.28 -15.64
N VAL A 196 27.99 -1.09 -15.98
CA VAL A 196 29.01 -1.57 -15.02
C VAL A 196 29.66 -0.40 -14.27
N GLU A 197 29.86 0.72 -14.94
CA GLU A 197 30.41 1.96 -14.37
C GLU A 197 29.58 2.55 -13.23
N ASP A 198 28.25 2.36 -13.25
CA ASP A 198 27.35 2.90 -12.23
C ASP A 198 27.51 2.20 -10.87
N PHE A 199 28.19 1.03 -10.85
CA PHE A 199 28.47 0.26 -9.65
C PHE A 199 29.89 0.50 -9.10
N LYS A 200 30.77 1.23 -9.82
CA LYS A 200 32.16 1.47 -9.39
C LYS A 200 32.27 2.24 -8.08
N ILE A 201 31.26 3.04 -7.75
CA ILE A 201 31.16 3.82 -6.52
C ILE A 201 30.25 3.17 -5.46
N VAL A 202 29.62 2.04 -5.79
CA VAL A 202 28.72 1.31 -4.88
C VAL A 202 29.54 0.25 -4.16
N ASN A 203 29.96 0.55 -2.93
CA ASN A 203 30.70 -0.39 -2.10
C ASN A 203 29.70 -1.33 -1.40
N TYR A 204 29.12 -2.28 -2.13
CA TYR A 204 28.20 -3.27 -1.57
C TYR A 204 28.99 -4.40 -0.91
N ARG A 205 29.15 -4.33 0.42
CA ARG A 205 29.86 -5.35 1.21
C ARG A 205 29.05 -6.63 1.47
N GLY A 206 27.83 -6.74 0.94
CA GLY A 206 26.95 -7.90 1.16
C GLY A 206 26.19 -7.85 2.49
N ASP A 207 26.52 -6.91 3.38
CA ASP A 207 25.85 -6.75 4.66
C ASP A 207 24.52 -6.01 4.47
N ILE A 208 23.41 -6.73 4.58
CA ILE A 208 22.09 -6.12 4.75
C ILE A 208 21.97 -5.79 6.24
N PHE A 209 22.49 -4.63 6.63
CA PHE A 209 22.21 -4.08 7.96
C PHE A 209 20.72 -3.73 8.02
N ARG A 210 19.93 -4.59 8.65
CA ARG A 210 18.62 -4.20 9.15
C ARG A 210 18.90 -3.34 10.37
N ASP A 211 18.61 -2.04 10.28
CA ASP A 211 18.74 -1.15 11.43
C ASP A 211 17.99 -1.74 12.63
N ALA A 212 18.76 -2.35 13.52
CA ALA A 212 18.35 -2.75 14.85
C ALA A 212 19.19 -1.89 15.78
N ASN A 213 18.61 -0.76 16.17
CA ASN A 213 19.09 0.12 17.23
C ASN A 213 20.42 0.82 16.94
N PHE A 214 20.32 2.03 16.41
CA PHE A 214 21.32 3.07 16.62
C PHE A 214 21.22 3.54 18.09
N CYS A 215 21.74 2.72 19.01
CA CYS A 215 22.09 3.12 20.36
C CYS A 215 23.41 2.43 20.72
N ASP A 216 24.30 3.27 21.25
CA ASP A 216 25.54 2.99 21.97
C ASP A 216 26.81 2.75 21.14
N GLU A 217 27.53 3.87 20.99
CA GLU A 217 28.94 4.05 21.39
C GLU A 217 29.90 2.88 21.17
N THR A 218 30.96 3.11 20.38
CA THR A 218 32.27 3.47 20.96
C THR A 218 33.28 3.82 19.87
N VAL A 219 34.03 4.87 20.19
CA VAL A 219 35.27 5.33 19.58
C VAL A 219 36.26 4.17 19.43
N CYS A 220 36.92 4.07 18.28
CA CYS A 220 38.32 3.64 18.22
C CYS A 220 39.01 4.33 17.04
N GLU A 221 39.90 5.24 17.41
CA GLU A 221 40.96 5.83 16.60
C GLU A 221 41.82 4.73 15.95
N PHE A 222 42.27 4.97 14.71
CA PHE A 222 43.67 4.94 14.25
C PHE A 222 43.72 5.43 12.79
#